data_AF-A0A3C0ZF02-F1
#
_entry.id   AF-A0A3C0ZF02-F1
#
_cell.length_a   1.000
_cell.length_b   1.000
_cell.length_c   1.000
_cell.angle_alpha   90.00
_cell.angle_beta   90.00
_cell.angle_gamma   90.00
#
_symmetry.space_group_name_H-M   'P 1'
#
loop_
_entity.id
_entity.type
_entity.pdbx_description
1 polymer ?
#
loop_
_entity_poly.entity_id
_entity_poly.type
_entity_poly.pdbx_seq_one_letter_code
_entity_poly.pdbx_strand_id
1 'polypeptide(L)'
;MDILSNALKKAFIDKSVISKKLNPKFIINDPEKNDYFLTLLQNDLTNCSSFFISVAFITQSGLDAIKTQIADLASRGISGKILTSTYLGFNNPDVFQTLLQIPNVEV
;
A
#
# COMPACT_ATOMS: atom_id res chain seq x y z
N MET A 1 11.61 -27.39 -6.10
CA MET A 1 11.92 -26.35 -5.11
C MET A 1 10.69 -25.52 -4.88
N ASP A 2 10.49 -25.10 -3.63
CA ASP A 2 9.42 -24.23 -3.19
C ASP A 2 9.43 -22.85 -3.91
N ILE A 3 8.25 -22.27 -4.15
CA ILE A 3 8.08 -20.99 -4.88
C ILE A 3 8.80 -19.86 -4.14
N LEU A 4 8.66 -19.82 -2.81
CA LEU A 4 9.32 -18.83 -1.97
C LEU A 4 10.84 -19.01 -2.02
N SER A 5 11.33 -20.24 -1.90
CA SER A 5 12.77 -20.53 -2.02
C SER A 5 13.38 -20.03 -3.34
N ASN A 6 12.71 -20.24 -4.47
CA ASN A 6 13.19 -19.75 -5.77
C ASN A 6 13.17 -18.22 -5.86
N ALA A 7 12.14 -17.57 -5.32
CA ALA A 7 12.04 -16.11 -5.30
C ALA A 7 13.16 -15.47 -4.46
N LEU A 8 13.41 -16.02 -3.26
CA LEU A 8 14.49 -15.57 -2.38
C LEU A 8 15.87 -15.79 -3.01
N LYS A 9 16.09 -16.97 -3.61
CA LYS A 9 17.35 -17.27 -4.29
C LYS A 9 17.59 -16.32 -5.47
N LYS A 10 16.56 -16.05 -6.28
CA LYS A 10 16.66 -15.07 -7.38
C LYS A 10 16.99 -13.67 -6.87
N ALA A 11 16.32 -13.25 -5.81
CA ALA A 11 16.41 -11.90 -5.27
C ALA A 11 17.74 -11.58 -4.60
N PHE A 12 18.25 -12.51 -3.79
CA PHE A 12 19.33 -12.22 -2.84
C PHE A 12 20.62 -13.02 -3.10
N ILE A 13 20.60 -14.00 -4.02
CA ILE A 13 21.75 -14.89 -4.26
C ILE A 13 22.16 -14.87 -5.73
N ASP A 14 21.23 -15.16 -6.65
CA ASP A 14 21.54 -15.36 -8.07
C ASP A 14 20.38 -14.93 -8.98
N LYS A 15 20.55 -13.78 -9.65
CA LYS A 15 19.56 -13.18 -10.56
C LYS A 15 19.14 -14.09 -11.72
N SER A 16 19.96 -15.06 -12.10
CA SER A 16 19.71 -15.98 -13.21
C SER A 16 18.65 -17.04 -12.89
N VAL A 17 18.38 -17.28 -11.60
CA VAL A 17 17.33 -18.20 -11.16
C VAL A 17 15.97 -17.75 -11.69
N ILE A 18 15.21 -18.71 -12.23
CA ILE A 18 13.88 -18.48 -12.75
C ILE A 18 12.88 -18.49 -11.59
N SER A 19 12.22 -17.36 -11.37
CA SER A 19 11.10 -17.21 -10.44
C SER A 19 10.08 -16.24 -11.02
N LYS A 20 8.79 -16.57 -10.91
CA LYS A 20 7.68 -15.80 -11.50
C LYS A 20 6.85 -15.00 -10.48
N LYS A 21 6.88 -15.39 -9.21
CA LYS A 21 6.04 -14.81 -8.14
C LYS A 21 6.91 -14.48 -6.94
N LEU A 22 6.44 -13.58 -6.08
CA LEU A 22 7.10 -13.19 -4.83
C LEU A 22 8.51 -12.58 -4.98
N ASN A 23 8.91 -12.22 -6.19
CA ASN A 23 10.16 -11.51 -6.39
C ASN A 23 10.01 -10.09 -5.83
N PRO A 24 10.98 -9.58 -5.06
CA PRO A 24 10.96 -8.20 -4.63
C PRO A 24 11.04 -7.29 -5.85
N LYS A 25 10.34 -6.15 -5.78
CA LYS A 25 10.35 -5.11 -6.80
C LYS A 25 11.01 -3.87 -6.23
N PHE A 26 11.89 -3.25 -7.02
CA PHE A 26 12.34 -1.90 -6.73
C PHE A 26 11.22 -0.93 -7.15
N ILE A 27 10.65 -0.23 -6.18
CA ILE A 27 9.49 0.64 -6.39
C ILE A 27 10.00 2.06 -6.61
N ILE A 28 9.68 2.61 -7.79
CA ILE A 28 9.97 3.98 -8.17
C ILE A 28 8.76 4.57 -8.89
N ASN A 29 8.71 5.90 -8.96
CA ASN A 29 7.84 6.59 -9.90
C ASN A 29 8.65 6.87 -11.16
N ASP A 30 8.36 6.14 -12.23
CA ASP A 30 8.97 6.25 -13.56
C ASP A 30 7.87 6.61 -14.57
N PRO A 31 7.69 7.91 -14.87
CA PRO A 31 6.68 8.37 -15.81
C PRO A 31 6.88 7.87 -17.24
N GLU A 32 8.13 7.64 -17.67
CA GLU A 32 8.41 7.15 -19.03
C GLU A 32 7.91 5.71 -19.20
N LYS A 33 7.99 4.90 -18.14
CA LYS A 33 7.51 3.51 -18.13
C LYS A 33 6.09 3.35 -17.59
N ASN A 34 5.43 4.43 -17.19
CA ASN A 34 4.15 4.41 -16.47
C ASN A 34 4.16 3.49 -15.23
N ASP A 35 5.29 3.41 -14.54
CA ASP A 35 5.42 2.64 -13.29
C ASP A 35 5.34 3.60 -12.10
N TYR A 36 4.37 3.39 -11.23
CA TYR A 36 4.12 4.26 -10.09
C TYR A 36 3.88 3.43 -8.84
N PHE A 37 4.37 3.95 -7.70
CA PHE A 37 4.06 3.38 -6.39
C PHE A 37 2.54 3.26 -6.17
N LEU A 38 1.77 4.27 -6.61
CA LEU A 38 0.31 4.28 -6.44
C LEU A 38 -0.36 3.06 -7.07
N THR A 39 0.04 2.68 -8.29
CA THR A 39 -0.52 1.51 -8.99
C THR A 39 -0.27 0.23 -8.19
N LEU A 40 0.92 0.10 -7.59
CA LEU A 40 1.26 -1.04 -6.74
C LEU A 40 0.41 -1.04 -5.46
N LEU A 41 0.32 0.10 -4.77
CA LEU A 41 -0.47 0.23 -3.55
C LEU A 41 -1.95 -0.08 -3.77
N GLN A 42 -2.54 0.43 -4.87
CA GLN A 42 -3.93 0.17 -5.22
C GLN A 42 -4.18 -1.32 -5.51
N ASN A 43 -3.24 -1.97 -6.22
CA ASN A 43 -3.33 -3.42 -6.48
C ASN A 43 -3.22 -4.24 -5.19
N ASP A 44 -2.32 -3.89 -4.29
CA ASP A 44 -2.14 -4.58 -3.01
C ASP A 44 -3.38 -4.42 -2.13
N LEU A 45 -3.94 -3.21 -2.02
CA LEU A 45 -5.19 -2.96 -1.31
C LEU A 45 -6.34 -3.77 -1.89
N THR A 46 -6.48 -3.82 -3.21
CA THR A 46 -7.54 -4.58 -3.88
C THR A 46 -7.50 -6.08 -3.53
N ASN A 47 -6.32 -6.65 -3.35
CA ASN A 47 -6.14 -8.10 -3.17
C ASN A 47 -5.93 -8.53 -1.71
N CYS A 48 -5.80 -7.59 -0.77
CA CYS A 48 -5.55 -7.91 0.63
C CYS A 48 -6.79 -8.48 1.35
N SER A 49 -6.55 -9.14 2.48
CA SER A 49 -7.58 -9.56 3.44
C SER A 49 -7.65 -8.66 4.68
N SER A 50 -6.64 -7.82 4.88
CA SER A 50 -6.55 -6.75 5.87
C SER A 50 -5.36 -5.86 5.49
N PHE A 51 -5.33 -4.62 5.97
CA PHE A 51 -4.18 -3.74 5.79
C PHE A 51 -3.80 -3.02 7.08
N PHE A 52 -2.51 -2.71 7.21
CA PHE A 52 -2.01 -1.81 8.24
C PHE A 52 -0.97 -0.88 7.63
N ILE A 53 -1.27 0.41 7.57
CA ILE A 53 -0.38 1.43 7.03
C ILE A 53 0.20 2.23 8.20
N SER A 54 1.51 2.15 8.40
CA SER A 54 2.22 3.03 9.35
C SER A 54 2.96 4.10 8.55
N VAL A 55 2.49 5.35 8.63
CA VAL A 55 3.00 6.45 7.81
C VAL A 55 3.03 7.76 8.60
N ALA A 56 4.12 8.51 8.47
CA ALA A 56 4.30 9.77 9.20
C ALA A 56 3.33 10.87 8.73
N PHE A 57 3.17 11.02 7.42
CA PHE A 57 2.40 12.12 6.82
C PHE A 57 1.39 11.62 5.79
N ILE A 58 0.21 12.23 5.79
CA ILE A 58 -0.90 11.93 4.89
C ILE A 58 -1.45 13.26 4.40
N THR A 59 -1.55 13.40 3.07
CA THR A 59 -2.24 14.52 2.44
C THR A 59 -3.64 14.09 2.02
N GLN A 60 -4.54 15.06 1.85
CA GLN A 60 -5.89 14.80 1.34
C GLN A 60 -5.84 14.12 -0.04
N SER A 61 -4.98 14.60 -0.95
CA SER A 61 -4.81 14.01 -2.29
C SER A 61 -4.27 12.57 -2.26
N GLY A 62 -3.39 12.26 -1.31
CA GLY A 62 -2.89 10.90 -1.11
C GLY A 62 -3.98 9.94 -0.64
N LEU A 63 -4.83 10.40 0.29
CA LEU A 63 -5.98 9.63 0.75
C LEU A 63 -7.03 9.43 -0.35
N ASP A 64 -7.35 10.50 -1.10
CA ASP A 64 -8.28 10.45 -2.24
C ASP A 64 -7.82 9.46 -3.32
N ALA A 65 -6.51 9.30 -3.52
CA ALA A 65 -5.96 8.39 -4.51
C ALA A 65 -6.22 6.90 -4.23
N ILE A 66 -6.54 6.54 -2.98
CA ILE A 66 -6.81 5.14 -2.57
C ILE A 66 -8.22 4.94 -2.00
N LYS A 67 -9.05 6.00 -1.94
CA LYS A 67 -10.37 5.94 -1.27
C LYS A 67 -11.30 4.91 -1.88
N THR A 68 -11.26 4.75 -3.20
CA THR A 68 -12.11 3.78 -3.92
C THR A 68 -11.79 2.36 -3.47
N GLN A 69 -10.50 2.01 -3.40
CA GLN A 69 -10.05 0.69 -2.94
C GLN A 69 -10.44 0.45 -1.48
N ILE A 70 -10.34 1.46 -0.61
CA ILE A 70 -10.75 1.34 0.80
C ILE A 70 -12.28 1.13 0.90
N ALA A 71 -13.07 1.85 0.11
CA ALA A 71 -14.52 1.66 0.05
C ALA A 71 -14.92 0.29 -0.48
N ASP A 72 -14.23 -0.21 -1.52
CA ASP A 72 -14.44 -1.55 -2.04
C ASP A 72 -14.11 -2.62 -0.99
N LEU A 73 -13.03 -2.44 -0.22
CA LEU A 73 -12.71 -3.30 0.92
C LEU A 73 -13.80 -3.27 1.99
N ALA A 74 -14.37 -2.10 2.28
CA ALA A 74 -15.48 -1.96 3.22
C ALA A 74 -16.71 -2.77 2.75
N SER A 75 -17.04 -2.70 1.46
CA SER A 75 -18.15 -3.46 0.87
C SER A 75 -17.95 -4.98 0.96
N ARG A 76 -16.70 -5.43 1.03
CA ARG A 76 -16.30 -6.83 1.20
C ARG A 76 -16.17 -7.25 2.68
N GLY A 77 -16.44 -6.35 3.62
CA GLY A 77 -16.28 -6.60 5.06
C GLY A 77 -14.83 -6.66 5.53
N ILE A 78 -13.90 -6.08 4.76
CA ILE A 78 -12.47 -6.03 5.10
C ILE A 78 -12.16 -4.71 5.78
N SER A 79 -11.62 -4.79 6.99
CA SER A 79 -11.15 -3.67 7.79
C SER A 79 -9.63 -3.55 7.79
N GLY A 80 -9.13 -2.36 8.11
CA GLY A 80 -7.71 -2.08 8.20
C GLY A 80 -7.40 -0.98 9.21
N LYS A 81 -6.10 -0.68 9.34
CA LYS A 81 -5.59 0.31 10.28
C LYS A 81 -4.67 1.31 9.59
N ILE A 82 -4.67 2.56 10.04
CA ILE A 82 -3.70 3.58 9.64
C ILE A 82 -3.12 4.23 10.89
N LEU A 83 -1.84 3.99 11.17
CA LEU A 83 -1.12 4.65 12.25
C LEU A 83 -0.34 5.85 11.70
N THR A 84 -0.63 7.03 12.23
CA THR A 84 0.07 8.27 11.89
C THR A 84 0.26 9.14 13.13
N SER A 85 0.90 10.30 12.99
CA SER A 85 1.13 11.24 14.08
C SER A 85 1.01 12.69 13.61
N THR A 86 1.05 13.63 14.55
CA THR A 86 1.09 15.07 14.23
C THR A 86 2.52 15.60 14.16
N TYR A 87 3.53 14.73 13.95
CA TYR A 87 4.93 15.12 13.84
C TYR A 87 5.10 16.28 12.85
N LEU A 88 5.88 17.30 13.23
CA LEU A 88 6.09 18.54 12.46
C LEU A 88 4.82 19.33 12.04
N GLY A 89 3.62 18.92 12.45
CA GLY A 89 2.37 19.59 12.06
C GLY A 89 2.06 19.56 10.56
N PHE A 90 2.61 18.60 9.79
CA PHE A 90 2.44 18.54 8.33
C PHE A 90 1.09 18.00 7.88
N ASN A 91 0.41 17.23 8.73
CA ASN A 91 -0.92 16.73 8.44
C ASN A 91 -1.95 17.83 8.66
N ASN A 92 -2.66 18.21 7.60
CA ASN A 92 -3.78 19.15 7.71
C ASN A 92 -4.90 18.50 8.56
N PRO A 93 -5.48 19.18 9.57
CA PRO A 93 -6.63 18.72 10.34
C PRO A 93 -7.76 18.04 9.53
N ASP A 94 -8.02 18.52 8.32
CA ASP A 94 -9.05 18.00 7.42
C ASP A 94 -8.81 16.53 7.04
N VAL A 95 -7.54 16.10 6.94
CA VAL A 95 -7.21 14.70 6.61
C VAL A 95 -7.61 13.77 7.75
N PHE A 96 -7.43 14.20 9.01
CA PHE A 96 -7.82 13.42 10.17
C PHE A 96 -9.33 13.31 10.29
N GLN A 97 -10.07 14.40 10.02
CA GLN A 97 -11.53 14.36 9.97
C GLN A 97 -12.02 13.39 8.90
N THR A 98 -11.42 13.42 7.71
CA THR A 98 -11.78 12.50 6.62
C THR A 98 -11.48 11.05 7.01
N LEU A 99 -10.30 10.79 7.58
CA LEU A 99 -9.89 9.46 8.05
C LEU A 99 -10.88 8.86 9.06
N LEU A 100 -11.32 9.66 10.05
CA LEU A 100 -12.29 9.24 11.07
C LEU A 100 -13.69 8.94 10.50
N GLN A 101 -14.00 9.38 9.28
CA GLN A 101 -15.28 9.11 8.62
C GLN A 101 -15.28 7.79 7.83
N ILE A 102 -14.12 7.14 7.67
CA ILE A 102 -14.02 5.91 6.89
C ILE A 102 -14.39 4.71 7.78
N PRO A 103 -15.53 4.03 7.54
CA PRO A 103 -16.12 3.12 8.52
C PRO A 103 -15.31 1.83 8.77
N ASN A 104 -14.50 1.40 7.81
CA ASN A 104 -13.69 0.18 7.90
C ASN A 104 -12.21 0.45 8.27
N VAL A 105 -11.87 1.67 8.68
CA VAL A 105 -10.50 2.05 9.02
C VAL A 105 -10.40 2.50 10.47
N GLU A 106 -9.56 1.82 11.24
CA GLU A 106 -9.12 2.27 12.56
C GLU A 106 -7.92 3.21 12.40
N VAL A 107 -7.93 4.35 13.08
CA VAL A 107 -6.90 5.39 12.98
C VAL A 107 -6.43 5.78 14.38
#